data_AF-A0AAJ1XUL2-F1
#
_entry.id   AF-A0AAJ1XUL2-F1
#
_cell.length_a   1.000
_cell.length_b   1.000
_cell.length_c   1.000
_cell.angle_alpha   90.00
_cell.angle_beta   90.00
_cell.angle_gamma   90.00
#
_symmetry.space_group_name_H-M   'P 1'
#
loop_
_entity.id
_entity.type
_entity.pdbx_description
1 polymer ?
#
loop_
_entity_poly.entity_id
_entity_poly.type
_entity_poly.pdbx_seq_one_letter_code
_entity_poly.pdbx_strand_id
1 'polypeptide(L)'
;MSNDNKSWEDLNVRNATLVCGITDSELKEILSIFDILYPLQQIRSVYEITEEINTELLEFLTYDNLKECLVNNQKSTHEVLRTANKLILNYCTSIKLLVEKVEYFSKCNAVQAQKFRTLFSNIYDKELTYRFLMRLRNYIIHNEMPFSICRIGSNKTNIYIDRRELLKWKKWNTVRKDIEEMADEINLYPFISTMRSLMYTIYINILAYYADGLFESYLKYGELLKKYKSEDLLFSKKTFDEISSEGNEGNIIALPIGKLTDFIKELEKVPNIEISYK
;
A
#
# COMPACT_ATOMS: atom_id res chain seq x y z
N MET A 1 17.27 2.23 3.08
CA MET A 1 18.39 1.47 2.49
C MET A 1 19.18 0.93 3.66
N SER A 2 18.99 -0.33 4.06
CA SER A 2 19.97 -1.00 4.91
C SER A 2 20.98 -1.65 3.98
N ASN A 3 22.26 -1.33 4.19
CA ASN A 3 23.36 -2.06 3.59
C ASN A 3 23.47 -3.39 4.33
N ASP A 4 22.97 -4.45 3.72
CA ASP A 4 23.29 -5.81 4.15
C ASP A 4 24.67 -6.14 3.57
N ASN A 5 25.73 -5.81 4.33
CA ASN A 5 27.09 -6.25 4.04
C ASN A 5 27.15 -7.78 4.18
N LYS A 6 27.40 -8.49 3.08
CA LYS A 6 27.71 -9.93 3.06
C LYS A 6 29.12 -10.14 2.52
N SER A 7 29.78 -11.20 2.99
CA SER A 7 31.18 -11.44 2.66
C SER A 7 31.39 -11.84 1.19
N TRP A 8 32.57 -11.62 0.63
CA TRP A 8 32.98 -12.07 -0.71
C TRP A 8 32.85 -13.60 -0.84
N GLU A 9 33.09 -14.32 0.26
CA GLU A 9 32.90 -15.77 0.36
C GLU A 9 31.41 -16.16 0.35
N ASP A 10 30.52 -15.33 0.91
CA ASP A 10 29.06 -15.51 0.82
C ASP A 10 28.50 -15.23 -0.59
N LEU A 11 29.17 -14.39 -1.37
CA LEU A 11 28.79 -14.02 -2.74
C LEU A 11 29.24 -15.05 -3.79
N ASN A 12 30.34 -15.77 -3.52
CA ASN A 12 30.85 -16.86 -4.37
C ASN A 12 29.90 -18.08 -4.43
N VAL A 13 28.94 -18.18 -3.50
CA VAL A 13 27.92 -19.24 -3.45
C VAL A 13 26.80 -19.04 -4.50
N ARG A 14 26.73 -17.87 -5.17
CA ARG A 14 25.65 -17.52 -6.11
C ARG A 14 25.94 -17.67 -7.61
N ASN A 15 27.13 -18.12 -8.03
CA ASN A 15 27.56 -18.05 -9.45
C ASN A 15 27.42 -16.62 -10.05
N ALA A 16 27.48 -15.58 -9.21
CA ALA A 16 27.33 -14.21 -9.66
C ALA A 16 28.65 -13.69 -10.26
N THR A 17 28.58 -13.02 -11.41
CA THR A 17 29.75 -12.36 -12.01
C THR A 17 29.92 -10.97 -11.40
N LEU A 18 31.10 -10.69 -10.83
CA LEU A 18 31.47 -9.33 -10.46
C LEU A 18 31.99 -8.55 -11.67
N VAL A 19 31.33 -7.44 -11.98
CA VAL A 19 31.77 -6.43 -12.95
C VAL A 19 32.50 -5.31 -12.20
N CYS A 20 33.82 -5.20 -12.42
CA CYS A 20 34.70 -4.23 -11.77
C CYS A 20 35.00 -3.02 -12.65
N GLY A 21 35.45 -1.93 -12.02
CA GLY A 21 35.94 -0.72 -12.71
C GLY A 21 34.86 0.07 -13.43
N ILE A 22 33.59 -0.10 -13.04
CA ILE A 22 32.48 0.62 -13.66
C ILE A 22 32.49 2.11 -13.28
N THR A 23 32.23 2.97 -14.24
CA THR A 23 32.14 4.42 -13.99
C THR A 23 30.86 4.79 -13.24
N ASP A 24 30.84 5.98 -12.62
CA ASP A 24 29.63 6.51 -11.99
C ASP A 24 28.45 6.66 -12.96
N SER A 25 28.73 7.04 -14.21
CA SER A 25 27.70 7.21 -15.23
C SER A 25 27.09 5.87 -15.63
N GLU A 26 27.91 4.86 -15.87
CA GLU A 26 27.45 3.52 -16.23
C GLU A 26 26.68 2.87 -15.07
N LEU A 27 27.17 3.01 -13.84
CA LEU A 27 26.45 2.49 -12.67
C LEU A 27 25.08 3.16 -12.51
N LYS A 28 25.00 4.48 -12.72
CA LYS A 28 23.73 5.21 -12.65
C LYS A 28 22.76 4.74 -13.74
N GLU A 29 23.24 4.51 -14.96
CA GLU A 29 22.43 3.97 -16.05
C GLU A 29 21.87 2.58 -15.71
N ILE A 30 22.72 1.70 -15.17
CA ILE A 30 22.29 0.36 -14.74
C ILE A 30 21.26 0.42 -13.62
N LEU A 31 21.49 1.25 -12.60
CA LEU A 31 20.55 1.39 -11.49
C LEU A 31 19.21 2.00 -11.93
N SER A 32 19.22 2.87 -12.94
CA SER A 32 17.99 3.49 -13.47
C SER A 32 16.99 2.48 -14.06
N ILE A 33 17.47 1.29 -14.45
CA ILE A 33 16.60 0.18 -14.86
C ILE A 33 15.61 -0.17 -13.75
N PHE A 34 15.96 0.06 -12.49
CA PHE A 34 15.17 -0.31 -11.32
C PHE A 34 14.43 0.86 -10.66
N ASP A 35 14.46 2.06 -11.24
CA ASP A 35 13.85 3.26 -10.64
C ASP A 35 12.34 3.09 -10.38
N ILE A 36 11.66 2.30 -11.20
CA ILE A 36 10.22 1.98 -11.05
C ILE A 36 9.90 1.26 -9.73
N LEU A 37 10.87 0.58 -9.12
CA LEU A 37 10.67 -0.15 -7.87
C LEU A 37 10.43 0.79 -6.69
N TYR A 38 11.00 2.00 -6.71
CA TYR A 38 10.85 2.97 -5.63
C TYR A 38 9.39 3.40 -5.42
N PRO A 39 8.67 3.96 -6.43
CA PRO A 39 7.27 4.34 -6.26
C PRO A 39 6.39 3.14 -5.88
N LEU A 40 6.62 1.98 -6.49
CA LEU A 40 5.85 0.76 -6.19
C LEU A 40 6.03 0.27 -4.76
N GLN A 41 7.26 0.22 -4.24
CA GLN A 41 7.51 -0.13 -2.83
C GLN A 41 6.82 0.84 -1.88
N GLN A 42 6.91 2.13 -2.18
CA GLN A 42 6.31 3.17 -1.35
C GLN A 42 4.78 3.10 -1.34
N ILE A 43 4.15 2.75 -2.46
CA ILE A 43 2.69 2.53 -2.55
C ILE A 43 2.30 1.24 -1.83
N ARG A 44 3.02 0.14 -2.08
CA ARG A 44 2.77 -1.17 -1.45
C ARG A 44 2.83 -1.08 0.07
N SER A 45 3.84 -0.42 0.64
CA SER A 45 3.93 -0.26 2.10
C SER A 45 2.74 0.49 2.69
N VAL A 46 2.24 1.54 2.02
CA VAL A 46 1.05 2.27 2.51
C VAL A 46 -0.22 1.43 2.37
N TYR A 47 -0.32 0.62 1.31
CA TYR A 47 -1.42 -0.34 1.14
C TYR A 47 -1.40 -1.41 2.24
N GLU A 48 -0.24 -2.00 2.55
CA GLU A 48 -0.08 -2.99 3.63
C GLU A 48 -0.47 -2.40 5.00
N ILE A 49 -0.01 -1.19 5.33
CA ILE A 49 -0.45 -0.46 6.53
C ILE A 49 -1.97 -0.25 6.55
N THR A 50 -2.56 0.05 5.39
CA THR A 50 -4.02 0.26 5.28
C THR A 50 -4.79 -1.05 5.54
N GLU A 51 -4.29 -2.19 5.06
CA GLU A 51 -4.87 -3.51 5.31
C GLU A 51 -4.71 -3.97 6.77
N GLU A 52 -3.57 -3.69 7.40
CA GLU A 52 -3.34 -3.97 8.83
C GLU A 52 -4.36 -3.20 9.69
N ILE A 53 -4.48 -1.89 9.48
CA ILE A 53 -5.43 -1.05 10.22
C ILE A 53 -6.88 -1.49 9.93
N ASN A 54 -7.20 -1.89 8.70
CA ASN A 54 -8.53 -2.43 8.38
C ASN A 54 -8.84 -3.69 9.18
N THR A 55 -7.89 -4.61 9.25
CA THR A 55 -8.01 -5.88 9.96
C THR A 55 -8.23 -5.63 11.45
N GLU A 56 -7.38 -4.79 12.08
CA GLU A 56 -7.54 -4.39 13.48
C GLU A 56 -8.92 -3.77 13.76
N LEU A 57 -9.38 -2.89 12.87
CA LEU A 57 -10.68 -2.24 13.01
C LEU A 57 -11.84 -3.23 12.89
N LEU A 58 -11.82 -4.12 11.90
CA LEU A 58 -12.86 -5.15 11.73
C LEU A 58 -12.88 -6.10 12.92
N GLU A 59 -11.72 -6.58 13.36
CA GLU A 59 -11.59 -7.45 14.53
C GLU A 59 -12.14 -6.76 15.78
N PHE A 60 -11.75 -5.51 16.02
CA PHE A 60 -12.23 -4.73 17.16
C PHE A 60 -13.76 -4.57 17.17
N LEU A 61 -14.38 -4.40 16.00
CA LEU A 61 -15.81 -4.21 15.85
C LEU A 61 -16.65 -5.51 15.91
N THR A 62 -16.02 -6.67 16.06
CA THR A 62 -16.76 -7.94 16.23
C THR A 62 -17.52 -7.99 17.55
N TYR A 63 -18.62 -8.76 17.57
CA TYR A 63 -19.40 -8.98 18.78
C TYR A 63 -18.54 -9.49 19.94
N ASP A 64 -17.72 -10.51 19.69
CA ASP A 64 -16.91 -11.17 20.72
C ASP A 64 -15.90 -10.19 21.33
N ASN A 65 -15.20 -9.40 20.51
CA ASN A 65 -14.22 -8.42 21.02
C ASN A 65 -14.87 -7.23 21.72
N LEU A 66 -16.01 -6.75 21.24
CA LEU A 66 -16.75 -5.68 21.93
C LEU A 66 -17.31 -6.17 23.26
N LYS A 67 -17.85 -7.40 23.32
CA LYS A 67 -18.32 -8.04 24.54
C LYS A 67 -17.17 -8.26 25.52
N GLU A 68 -16.04 -8.79 25.05
CA GLU A 68 -14.83 -8.98 25.83
C GLU A 68 -14.36 -7.66 26.46
N CYS A 69 -14.38 -6.57 25.70
CA CYS A 69 -14.03 -5.24 26.22
C CYS A 69 -15.00 -4.74 27.29
N LEU A 70 -16.31 -4.79 27.03
CA LEU A 70 -17.34 -4.15 27.87
C LEU A 70 -17.74 -4.99 29.09
N VAL A 71 -17.80 -6.32 28.93
CA VAL A 71 -18.31 -7.24 29.96
C VAL A 71 -17.16 -7.83 30.77
N ASN A 72 -16.16 -8.40 30.10
CA ASN A 72 -15.10 -9.16 30.78
C ASN A 72 -14.00 -8.23 31.31
N ASN A 73 -13.53 -7.32 30.47
CA ASN A 73 -12.52 -6.32 30.83
C ASN A 73 -13.10 -5.07 31.52
N GLN A 74 -14.43 -4.99 31.68
CA GLN A 74 -15.15 -3.90 32.35
C GLN A 74 -14.75 -2.50 31.85
N LYS A 75 -14.36 -2.35 30.58
CA LYS A 75 -14.07 -1.05 29.99
C LYS A 75 -15.36 -0.23 29.93
N SER A 76 -15.25 1.06 30.19
CA SER A 76 -16.40 1.96 30.02
C SER A 76 -16.80 2.08 28.54
N THR A 77 -18.07 2.36 28.29
CA THR A 77 -18.58 2.69 26.94
C THR A 77 -17.75 3.79 26.27
N HIS A 78 -17.35 4.81 27.03
CA HIS A 78 -16.55 5.91 26.51
C HIS A 78 -15.16 5.44 26.02
N GLU A 79 -14.51 4.52 26.73
CA GLU A 79 -13.21 3.98 26.31
C GLU A 79 -13.30 3.12 25.05
N VAL A 80 -14.37 2.35 24.92
CA VAL A 80 -14.64 1.53 23.72
C VAL A 80 -14.92 2.41 22.53
N LEU A 81 -15.80 3.42 22.66
CA LEU A 81 -16.07 4.39 21.61
C LEU A 81 -14.82 5.18 21.22
N ARG A 82 -14.00 5.61 22.19
CA ARG A 82 -12.72 6.29 21.93
C ARG A 82 -11.77 5.40 21.10
N THR A 83 -11.69 4.11 21.42
CA THR A 83 -10.86 3.16 20.68
C THR A 83 -11.35 2.96 19.26
N ALA A 84 -12.66 2.76 19.08
CA ALA A 84 -13.29 2.66 17.77
C ALA A 84 -13.03 3.90 16.91
N ASN A 85 -13.20 5.09 17.50
CA ASN A 85 -12.99 6.36 16.82
C ASN A 85 -11.54 6.59 16.41
N LYS A 86 -10.58 6.19 17.24
CA LYS A 86 -9.15 6.18 16.89
C LYS A 86 -8.88 5.27 15.68
N LEU A 87 -9.43 4.05 15.69
CA LEU A 87 -9.20 3.07 14.62
C LEU A 87 -9.83 3.52 13.29
N ILE A 88 -11.07 4.02 13.29
CA ILE A 88 -11.70 4.53 12.04
C ILE A 88 -11.00 5.80 11.52
N LEU A 89 -10.51 6.68 12.39
CA LEU A 89 -9.69 7.83 11.98
C LEU A 89 -8.40 7.36 11.30
N ASN A 90 -7.69 6.41 11.92
CA ASN A 90 -6.47 5.85 11.35
C ASN A 90 -6.75 5.22 9.98
N TYR A 91 -7.82 4.43 9.86
CA TYR A 91 -8.18 3.79 8.60
C TYR A 91 -8.53 4.80 7.50
N CYS A 92 -9.39 5.78 7.81
CA CYS A 92 -9.73 6.85 6.87
C CYS A 92 -8.50 7.65 6.42
N THR A 93 -7.53 7.84 7.33
CA THR A 93 -6.31 8.59 7.06
C THR A 93 -5.33 7.79 6.21
N SER A 94 -5.16 6.49 6.47
CA SER A 94 -4.29 5.62 5.66
C SER A 94 -4.78 5.47 4.23
N ILE A 95 -6.10 5.35 4.03
CA ILE A 95 -6.72 5.40 2.69
C ILE A 95 -6.36 6.71 1.98
N LYS A 96 -6.53 7.87 2.64
CA LYS A 96 -6.21 9.17 2.04
C LYS A 96 -4.71 9.27 1.70
N LEU A 97 -3.85 8.77 2.57
CA LEU A 97 -2.40 8.73 2.35
C LEU A 97 -2.05 7.87 1.12
N LEU A 98 -2.69 6.71 0.94
CA LEU A 98 -2.50 5.86 -0.24
C LEU A 98 -2.83 6.63 -1.53
N VAL A 99 -4.00 7.28 -1.56
CA VAL A 99 -4.43 8.11 -2.70
C VAL A 99 -3.40 9.20 -3.00
N GLU A 100 -2.96 9.95 -1.98
CA GLU A 100 -1.98 11.02 -2.15
C GLU A 100 -0.61 10.52 -2.60
N LYS A 101 -0.21 9.32 -2.16
CA LYS A 101 1.06 8.69 -2.56
C LYS A 101 1.02 8.30 -4.03
N VAL A 102 -0.08 7.71 -4.49
CA VAL A 102 -0.31 7.38 -5.91
C VAL A 102 -0.32 8.65 -6.76
N GLU A 103 -1.05 9.68 -6.33
CA GLU A 103 -1.07 10.97 -7.00
C GLU A 103 0.34 11.56 -7.11
N TYR A 104 1.10 11.58 -6.01
CA TYR A 104 2.47 12.10 -5.97
C TYR A 104 3.38 11.45 -7.03
N PHE A 105 3.40 10.12 -7.09
CA PHE A 105 4.27 9.41 -8.05
C PHE A 105 3.80 9.51 -9.49
N SER A 106 2.51 9.75 -9.71
CA SER A 106 1.97 9.92 -11.06
C SER A 106 2.25 11.29 -11.69
N LYS A 107 2.62 12.32 -10.89
CA LYS A 107 2.74 13.71 -11.36
C LYS A 107 3.68 13.92 -12.54
N CYS A 108 4.77 13.15 -12.60
CA CYS A 108 5.78 13.29 -13.65
C CYS A 108 5.39 12.58 -14.96
N ASN A 109 4.29 11.81 -14.97
CA ASN A 109 3.80 11.10 -16.14
C ASN A 109 2.32 11.44 -16.37
N ALA A 110 2.05 12.34 -17.33
CA ALA A 110 0.71 12.84 -17.60
C ALA A 110 -0.30 11.72 -17.95
N VAL A 111 0.15 10.67 -18.64
CA VAL A 111 -0.69 9.52 -19.00
C VAL A 111 -1.06 8.72 -17.75
N GLN A 112 -0.09 8.40 -16.89
CA GLN A 112 -0.35 7.73 -15.62
C GLN A 112 -1.24 8.58 -14.70
N ALA A 113 -0.96 9.87 -14.55
CA ALA A 113 -1.78 10.79 -13.77
C ALA A 113 -3.24 10.81 -14.25
N GLN A 114 -3.46 10.77 -15.57
CA GLN A 114 -4.81 10.71 -16.12
C GLN A 114 -5.50 9.37 -15.82
N LYS A 115 -4.78 8.24 -15.94
CA LYS A 115 -5.30 6.91 -15.60
C LYS A 115 -5.74 6.85 -14.13
N PHE A 116 -4.90 7.33 -13.20
CA PHE A 116 -5.23 7.35 -11.76
C PHE A 116 -6.37 8.30 -11.42
N ARG A 117 -6.41 9.52 -11.98
CA ARG A 117 -7.54 10.44 -11.77
C ARG A 117 -8.86 9.81 -12.23
N THR A 118 -8.84 9.13 -13.38
CA THR A 118 -10.02 8.44 -13.92
C THR A 118 -10.44 7.28 -13.00
N LEU A 119 -9.49 6.48 -12.51
CA LEU A 119 -9.74 5.39 -11.56
C LEU A 119 -10.44 5.91 -10.29
N PHE A 120 -9.85 6.90 -9.61
CA PHE A 120 -10.42 7.43 -8.36
C PHE A 120 -11.75 8.15 -8.56
N SER A 121 -11.93 8.88 -9.67
CA SER A 121 -13.22 9.49 -10.01
C SER A 121 -14.29 8.42 -10.21
N ASN A 122 -14.00 7.38 -11.00
CA ASN A 122 -14.95 6.30 -11.26
C ASN A 122 -15.36 5.56 -9.98
N ILE A 123 -14.41 5.29 -9.07
CA ILE A 123 -14.70 4.65 -7.79
C ILE A 123 -15.55 5.59 -6.93
N TYR A 124 -15.23 6.88 -6.86
CA TYR A 124 -16.01 7.84 -6.08
C TYR A 124 -17.48 7.93 -6.56
N ASP A 125 -17.69 7.94 -7.87
CA ASP A 125 -19.02 8.08 -8.46
C ASP A 125 -19.85 6.80 -8.30
N LYS A 126 -19.23 5.61 -8.42
CA LYS A 126 -19.93 4.31 -8.41
C LYS A 126 -20.07 3.70 -7.03
N GLU A 127 -19.08 3.87 -6.15
CA GLU A 127 -18.98 3.14 -4.89
C GLU A 127 -19.40 4.00 -3.69
N LEU A 128 -20.60 3.74 -3.17
CA LEU A 128 -21.15 4.44 -2.00
C LEU A 128 -20.20 4.38 -0.82
N THR A 129 -19.68 3.19 -0.52
CA THR A 129 -18.73 2.96 0.57
C THR A 129 -17.51 3.87 0.48
N TYR A 130 -16.91 3.97 -0.71
CA TYR A 130 -15.73 4.79 -0.91
C TYR A 130 -16.04 6.27 -0.69
N ARG A 131 -17.06 6.81 -1.39
CA ARG A 131 -17.40 8.24 -1.24
C ARG A 131 -17.82 8.59 0.18
N PHE A 132 -18.53 7.69 0.87
CA PHE A 132 -18.95 7.88 2.25
C PHE A 132 -17.75 7.94 3.20
N LEU A 133 -16.85 6.96 3.18
CA LEU A 133 -15.69 6.94 4.07
C LEU A 133 -14.71 8.10 3.79
N MET A 134 -14.54 8.49 2.52
CA MET A 134 -13.74 9.67 2.18
C MET A 134 -14.33 10.97 2.74
N ARG A 135 -15.66 11.10 2.77
CA ARG A 135 -16.31 12.25 3.42
C ARG A 135 -16.33 12.13 4.93
N LEU A 136 -16.45 10.91 5.47
CA LEU A 136 -16.40 10.63 6.90
C LEU A 136 -15.06 11.07 7.48
N ARG A 137 -13.94 10.84 6.79
CA ARG A 137 -12.62 11.38 7.13
C ARG A 137 -12.65 12.89 7.36
N ASN A 138 -13.29 13.64 6.46
CA ASN A 138 -13.37 15.09 6.55
C ASN A 138 -14.27 15.53 7.71
N TYR A 139 -15.35 14.80 7.97
CA TYR A 139 -16.17 14.99 9.16
C TYR A 139 -15.35 14.78 10.44
N ILE A 140 -14.60 13.67 10.55
CA ILE A 140 -13.77 13.35 11.72
C ILE A 140 -12.78 14.48 12.03
N ILE A 141 -12.14 15.04 10.98
CA ILE A 141 -11.08 16.04 11.15
C ILE A 141 -11.59 17.44 11.42
N HIS A 142 -12.79 17.77 10.93
CA HIS A 142 -13.31 19.14 10.98
C HIS A 142 -14.54 19.30 11.88
N ASN A 143 -15.08 18.22 12.44
CA ASN A 143 -16.29 18.26 13.25
C ASN A 143 -16.13 17.47 14.55
N GLU A 144 -16.34 16.15 14.51
CA GLU A 144 -16.35 15.31 15.72
C GLU A 144 -16.12 13.84 15.39
N MET A 145 -15.99 13.02 16.43
CA MET A 145 -15.80 11.59 16.31
C MET A 145 -17.13 10.86 16.04
N PRO A 146 -17.19 9.93 15.07
CA PRO A 146 -18.45 9.44 14.52
C PRO A 146 -19.14 8.36 15.36
N PHE A 147 -18.41 7.45 16.00
CA PHE A 147 -19.04 6.45 16.87
C PHE A 147 -19.50 7.11 18.16
N SER A 148 -20.82 7.10 18.40
CA SER A 148 -21.47 7.78 19.52
C SER A 148 -22.45 6.89 20.29
N ILE A 149 -22.89 5.78 19.71
CA ILE A 149 -23.89 4.88 20.30
C ILE A 149 -23.24 3.53 20.62
N CYS A 150 -23.47 3.02 21.82
CA CYS A 150 -23.13 1.65 22.20
C CYS A 150 -24.39 0.92 22.66
N ARG A 151 -24.65 -0.25 22.08
CA ARG A 151 -25.75 -1.14 22.48
C ARG A 151 -25.16 -2.42 23.03
N ILE A 152 -25.48 -2.71 24.29
CA ILE A 152 -25.04 -3.92 24.99
C ILE A 152 -26.27 -4.81 25.18
N GLY A 153 -26.18 -6.04 24.68
CA GLY A 153 -27.22 -7.05 24.80
C GLY A 153 -26.58 -8.43 24.99
N SER A 154 -27.33 -9.36 25.56
CA SER A 154 -26.85 -10.72 25.87
C SER A 154 -26.25 -11.43 24.66
N ASN A 155 -26.87 -11.27 23.48
CA ASN A 155 -26.45 -11.91 22.22
C ASN A 155 -26.04 -10.90 21.12
N LYS A 156 -25.97 -9.60 21.44
CA LYS A 156 -25.60 -8.56 20.49
C LYS A 156 -25.01 -7.37 21.21
N THR A 157 -23.74 -7.11 20.96
CA THR A 157 -22.97 -5.98 21.45
C THR A 157 -22.36 -5.29 20.24
N ASN A 158 -22.74 -4.05 19.99
CA ASN A 158 -22.33 -3.29 18.82
C ASN A 158 -22.19 -1.81 19.17
N ILE A 159 -21.42 -1.11 18.36
CA ILE A 159 -21.35 0.34 18.35
C ILE A 159 -21.82 0.90 17.01
N TYR A 160 -22.39 2.09 17.04
CA TYR A 160 -23.01 2.71 15.88
C TYR A 160 -22.69 4.19 15.80
N ILE A 161 -22.87 4.73 14.60
CA ILE A 161 -22.93 6.16 14.38
C ILE A 161 -24.39 6.60 14.42
N ASP A 162 -24.66 7.71 15.11
CA ASP A 162 -25.97 8.38 15.04
C ASP A 162 -26.09 9.17 13.72
N ARG A 163 -27.02 8.76 12.85
CA ARG A 163 -27.30 9.43 11.58
C ARG A 163 -27.68 10.90 11.76
N ARG A 164 -28.45 11.22 12.81
CA ARG A 164 -28.94 12.58 13.09
C ARG A 164 -27.79 13.49 13.46
N GLU A 165 -26.84 12.99 14.27
CA GLU A 165 -25.62 13.72 14.61
C GLU A 165 -24.74 13.95 13.38
N LEU A 166 -24.52 12.93 12.54
CA LEU A 166 -23.79 13.13 11.27
C LEU A 166 -24.42 14.23 10.41
N LEU A 167 -25.74 14.22 10.24
CA LEU A 167 -26.46 15.15 9.38
C LEU A 167 -26.45 16.61 9.87
N LYS A 168 -26.04 16.88 11.12
CA LYS A 168 -25.79 18.25 11.62
C LYS A 168 -24.64 18.91 10.88
N TRP A 169 -23.64 18.15 10.45
CA TRP A 169 -22.55 18.68 9.65
C TRP A 169 -23.03 18.99 8.22
N LYS A 170 -22.82 20.22 7.76
CA LYS A 170 -23.37 20.69 6.46
C LYS A 170 -22.51 20.33 5.25
N LYS A 171 -21.25 19.92 5.44
CA LYS A 171 -20.24 19.76 4.36
C LYS A 171 -20.15 18.34 3.78
N TRP A 172 -21.23 17.56 3.84
CA TRP A 172 -21.31 16.23 3.21
C TRP A 172 -21.38 16.27 1.68
N ASN A 173 -21.74 17.41 1.09
CA ASN A 173 -21.91 17.59 -0.36
C ASN A 173 -22.84 16.52 -0.97
N THR A 174 -22.39 15.84 -2.02
CA THR A 174 -23.15 14.80 -2.75
C THR A 174 -23.52 13.59 -1.90
N VAL A 175 -22.75 13.30 -0.85
CA VAL A 175 -22.97 12.14 0.04
C VAL A 175 -24.11 12.36 1.04
N ARG A 176 -24.62 13.58 1.16
CA ARG A 176 -25.70 13.89 2.11
C ARG A 176 -26.95 13.02 1.86
N LYS A 177 -27.35 12.86 0.60
CA LYS A 177 -28.52 12.05 0.22
C LYS A 177 -28.33 10.59 0.62
N ASP A 178 -27.13 10.05 0.40
CA ASP A 178 -26.81 8.68 0.82
C ASP A 178 -27.00 8.52 2.34
N ILE A 179 -26.53 9.47 3.15
CA ILE A 179 -26.67 9.42 4.62
C ILE A 179 -28.13 9.55 5.04
N GLU A 180 -28.92 10.38 4.36
CA GLU A 180 -30.35 10.53 4.61
C GLU A 180 -31.13 9.22 4.35
N GLU A 181 -30.64 8.35 3.48
CA GLU A 181 -31.23 7.03 3.18
C GLU A 181 -30.74 5.90 4.11
N MET A 182 -29.69 6.14 4.89
CA MET A 182 -29.18 5.16 5.87
C MET A 182 -30.11 5.01 7.08
N ALA A 183 -29.93 3.90 7.82
CA ALA A 183 -30.60 3.68 9.10
C ALA A 183 -30.22 4.73 10.16
N ASP A 184 -31.11 4.97 11.14
CA ASP A 184 -30.84 5.91 12.25
C ASP A 184 -29.58 5.55 13.04
N GLU A 185 -29.34 4.26 13.27
CA GLU A 185 -28.10 3.73 13.84
C GLU A 185 -27.27 3.07 12.73
N ILE A 186 -26.23 3.75 12.27
CA ILE A 186 -25.41 3.28 11.16
C ILE A 186 -24.35 2.32 11.69
N ASN A 187 -24.42 1.06 11.26
CA ASN A 187 -23.37 0.08 11.48
C ASN A 187 -22.27 0.24 10.41
N LEU A 188 -21.05 0.60 10.82
CA LEU A 188 -19.93 0.78 9.89
C LEU A 188 -19.28 -0.53 9.42
N TYR A 189 -19.49 -1.65 10.10
CA TYR A 189 -18.79 -2.90 9.78
C TYR A 189 -18.92 -3.30 8.30
N PRO A 190 -20.12 -3.28 7.67
CA PRO A 190 -20.26 -3.63 6.25
C PRO A 190 -19.52 -2.67 5.31
N PHE A 191 -19.47 -1.37 5.65
CA PHE A 191 -18.74 -0.38 4.87
C PHE A 191 -17.24 -0.62 4.94
N ILE A 192 -16.70 -0.89 6.14
CA ILE A 192 -15.27 -1.16 6.34
C ILE A 192 -14.86 -2.45 5.63
N SER A 193 -15.70 -3.50 5.68
CA SER A 193 -15.48 -4.75 4.97
C SER A 193 -15.49 -4.56 3.45
N THR A 194 -16.48 -3.84 2.92
CA THR A 194 -16.56 -3.51 1.49
C THR A 194 -15.36 -2.67 1.04
N MET A 195 -14.95 -1.70 1.87
CA MET A 195 -13.82 -0.82 1.58
C MET A 195 -12.50 -1.60 1.47
N ARG A 196 -12.30 -2.67 2.24
CA ARG A 196 -11.15 -3.56 2.11
C ARG A 196 -11.01 -4.12 0.70
N SER A 197 -12.10 -4.68 0.15
CA SER A 197 -12.11 -5.20 -1.22
C SER A 197 -11.87 -4.10 -2.27
N LEU A 198 -12.41 -2.90 -2.04
CA LEU A 198 -12.13 -1.74 -2.89
C LEU A 198 -10.65 -1.32 -2.83
N MET A 199 -10.01 -1.34 -1.66
CA MET A 199 -8.58 -1.02 -1.53
C MET A 199 -7.70 -2.03 -2.26
N TYR A 200 -8.01 -3.32 -2.15
CA TYR A 200 -7.33 -4.34 -2.93
C TYR A 200 -7.51 -4.12 -4.44
N THR A 201 -8.73 -3.79 -4.88
CA THR A 201 -9.02 -3.47 -6.28
C THR A 201 -8.21 -2.27 -6.76
N ILE A 202 -8.11 -1.21 -5.95
CA ILE A 202 -7.28 -0.03 -6.24
C ILE A 202 -5.81 -0.44 -6.37
N TYR A 203 -5.29 -1.21 -5.42
CA TYR A 203 -3.90 -1.68 -5.43
C TYR A 203 -3.57 -2.47 -6.70
N ILE A 204 -4.42 -3.42 -7.07
CA ILE A 204 -4.28 -4.24 -8.29
C ILE A 204 -4.31 -3.38 -9.56
N ASN A 205 -5.21 -2.38 -9.64
CA ASN A 205 -5.24 -1.45 -10.76
C ASN A 205 -3.98 -0.57 -10.83
N ILE A 206 -3.41 -0.20 -9.68
CA ILE A 206 -2.14 0.52 -9.63
C ILE A 206 -1.03 -0.34 -10.21
N LEU A 207 -0.89 -1.59 -9.77
CA LEU A 207 0.11 -2.52 -10.32
C LEU A 207 -0.04 -2.65 -11.84
N ALA A 208 -1.27 -2.80 -12.34
CA ALA A 208 -1.53 -2.88 -13.77
C ALA A 208 -1.04 -1.65 -14.56
N TYR A 209 -1.11 -0.45 -13.98
CA TYR A 209 -0.61 0.75 -14.66
C TYR A 209 0.92 0.87 -14.68
N TYR A 210 1.62 0.14 -13.81
CA TYR A 210 3.08 0.03 -13.79
C TYR A 210 3.61 -1.21 -14.54
N ALA A 211 2.73 -2.08 -15.05
CA ALA A 211 3.10 -3.35 -15.66
C ALA A 211 4.11 -3.19 -16.81
N ASP A 212 3.84 -2.30 -17.78
CA ASP A 212 4.72 -2.07 -18.92
C ASP A 212 6.15 -1.70 -18.49
N GLY A 213 6.26 -0.80 -17.50
CA GLY A 213 7.56 -0.38 -16.98
C GLY A 213 8.28 -1.49 -16.22
N LEU A 214 7.55 -2.33 -15.48
CA LEU A 214 8.13 -3.49 -14.80
C LEU A 214 8.68 -4.51 -15.79
N PHE A 215 7.96 -4.77 -16.88
CA PHE A 215 8.44 -5.64 -17.96
C PHE A 215 9.63 -5.04 -18.70
N GLU A 216 9.60 -3.73 -18.98
CA GLU A 216 10.73 -3.05 -19.59
C GLU A 216 12.00 -3.15 -18.73
N SER A 217 11.87 -2.93 -17.41
CA SER A 217 12.96 -3.12 -16.46
C SER A 217 13.49 -4.56 -16.47
N TYR A 218 12.61 -5.55 -16.54
CA TYR A 218 12.99 -6.96 -16.58
C TYR A 218 13.72 -7.34 -17.86
N LEU A 219 13.24 -6.86 -19.02
CA LEU A 219 13.89 -7.08 -20.31
C LEU A 219 15.29 -6.44 -20.36
N LYS A 220 15.43 -5.20 -19.91
CA LYS A 220 16.72 -4.50 -19.82
C LYS A 220 17.70 -5.21 -18.90
N TYR A 221 17.23 -5.75 -17.77
CA TYR A 221 18.07 -6.59 -16.93
C TYR A 221 18.53 -7.88 -17.65
N GLY A 222 17.64 -8.53 -18.41
CA GLY A 222 18.01 -9.67 -19.25
C GLY A 222 19.05 -9.33 -20.32
N GLU A 223 19.03 -8.12 -20.88
CA GLU A 223 20.06 -7.63 -21.79
C GLU A 223 21.41 -7.42 -21.09
N LEU A 224 21.42 -6.96 -19.84
CA LEU A 224 22.65 -6.88 -19.03
C LEU A 224 23.24 -8.27 -18.77
N LEU A 225 22.42 -9.25 -18.38
CA LEU A 225 22.87 -10.63 -18.19
C LEU A 225 23.53 -11.19 -19.46
N LYS A 226 22.92 -10.96 -20.63
CA LYS A 226 23.48 -11.35 -21.93
C LYS A 226 24.79 -10.64 -22.24
N LYS A 227 24.86 -9.32 -21.99
CA LYS A 227 26.07 -8.49 -22.22
C LYS A 227 27.27 -9.04 -21.45
N TYR A 228 27.06 -9.44 -20.20
CA TYR A 228 28.11 -9.94 -19.32
C TYR A 228 28.24 -11.47 -19.30
N LYS A 229 27.42 -12.19 -20.08
CA LYS A 229 27.38 -13.66 -20.16
C LYS A 229 27.29 -14.32 -18.77
N SER A 230 26.37 -13.82 -17.95
CA SER A 230 26.19 -14.26 -16.57
C SER A 230 24.73 -14.52 -16.22
N GLU A 231 24.50 -15.30 -15.17
CA GLU A 231 23.18 -15.58 -14.60
C GLU A 231 22.81 -14.62 -13.45
N ASP A 232 23.81 -14.03 -12.79
CA ASP A 232 23.63 -12.99 -11.76
C ASP A 232 24.77 -11.98 -11.80
N LEU A 233 24.50 -10.73 -11.45
CA LEU A 233 25.45 -9.63 -11.61
C LEU A 233 25.63 -8.84 -10.32
N LEU A 234 26.90 -8.62 -10.00
CA LEU A 234 27.36 -7.71 -8.98
C LEU A 234 28.22 -6.63 -9.63
N PHE A 235 28.23 -5.43 -9.07
CA PHE A 235 29.01 -4.31 -9.61
C PHE A 235 29.95 -3.74 -8.56
N SER A 236 31.14 -3.31 -8.98
CA SER A 236 32.05 -2.54 -8.17
C SER A 236 32.67 -1.42 -8.99
N LYS A 237 32.76 -0.23 -8.40
CA LYS A 237 33.49 0.90 -8.97
C LYS A 237 35.00 0.68 -8.96
N LYS A 238 35.50 -0.16 -8.04
CA LYS A 238 36.91 -0.51 -7.94
C LYS A 238 37.27 -1.56 -8.99
N THR A 239 38.52 -1.50 -9.45
CA THR A 239 39.14 -2.54 -10.27
C THR A 239 39.35 -3.83 -9.46
N PHE A 240 39.59 -4.94 -10.15
CA PHE A 240 39.81 -6.23 -9.47
C PHE A 240 41.07 -6.22 -8.57
N ASP A 241 42.14 -5.56 -9.02
CA ASP A 241 43.40 -5.46 -8.27
C ASP A 241 43.22 -4.66 -6.97
N GLU A 242 42.42 -3.58 -7.01
CA GLU A 242 42.08 -2.80 -5.81
C GLU A 242 41.23 -3.61 -4.82
N ILE A 243 40.32 -4.45 -5.31
CA ILE A 243 39.48 -5.27 -4.43
C ILE A 243 40.27 -6.41 -3.79
N SER A 244 41.14 -7.07 -4.55
CA SER A 244 41.96 -8.20 -4.07
C SER A 244 43.06 -7.78 -3.09
N SER A 245 43.56 -6.55 -3.19
CA SER A 245 44.62 -6.02 -2.32
C SER A 245 44.11 -5.41 -1.01
N GLU A 246 42.92 -4.79 -1.00
CA GLU A 246 42.42 -4.07 0.18
C GLU A 246 41.53 -4.91 1.11
N GLY A 247 41.20 -6.16 0.74
CA GLY A 247 40.36 -7.06 1.56
C GLY A 247 38.97 -6.49 1.89
N ASN A 248 38.53 -5.44 1.18
CA ASN A 248 37.35 -4.66 1.54
C ASN A 248 36.19 -4.95 0.58
N GLU A 249 35.20 -5.67 1.11
CA GLU A 249 33.90 -5.98 0.52
C GLU A 249 32.97 -4.77 0.34
N GLY A 250 33.34 -3.62 0.92
CA GLY A 250 32.48 -2.44 1.08
C GLY A 250 32.05 -1.68 -0.18
N ASN A 251 32.32 -2.18 -1.39
CA ASN A 251 31.97 -1.52 -2.65
C ASN A 251 31.25 -2.44 -3.66
N ILE A 252 30.79 -3.62 -3.23
CA ILE A 252 29.99 -4.50 -4.08
C ILE A 252 28.52 -4.05 -4.03
N ILE A 253 27.95 -3.82 -5.19
CA ILE A 253 26.58 -3.37 -5.38
C ILE A 253 25.79 -4.51 -6.00
N ALA A 254 24.83 -5.02 -5.25
CA ALA A 254 23.86 -5.99 -5.75
C ALA A 254 22.67 -5.27 -6.40
N LEU A 255 22.20 -5.79 -7.54
CA LEU A 255 20.99 -5.29 -8.19
C LEU A 255 19.73 -5.77 -7.44
N PRO A 256 18.67 -4.95 -7.35
CA PRO A 256 17.45 -5.29 -6.61
C PRO A 256 16.53 -6.25 -7.39
N ILE A 257 17.08 -7.29 -8.03
CA ILE A 257 16.35 -8.22 -8.89
C ILE A 257 15.24 -8.96 -8.15
N GLY A 258 15.47 -9.37 -6.90
CA GLY A 258 14.45 -10.03 -6.08
C GLY A 258 13.17 -9.20 -5.97
N LYS A 259 13.32 -7.89 -5.71
CA LYS A 259 12.19 -6.95 -5.63
C LYS A 259 11.46 -6.79 -6.97
N LEU A 260 12.19 -6.75 -8.08
CA LEU A 260 11.60 -6.73 -9.41
C LEU A 260 10.79 -8.00 -9.68
N THR A 261 11.35 -9.17 -9.38
CA THR A 261 10.65 -10.46 -9.55
C THR A 261 9.43 -10.58 -8.65
N ASP A 262 9.47 -10.03 -7.43
CA ASP A 262 8.34 -10.04 -6.52
C ASP A 262 7.16 -9.24 -7.06
N PHE A 263 7.39 -8.05 -7.63
CA PHE A 263 6.33 -7.27 -8.27
C PHE A 263 5.79 -7.95 -9.54
N ILE A 264 6.64 -8.62 -10.32
CA ILE A 264 6.19 -9.40 -11.48
C ILE A 264 5.27 -10.56 -11.04
N LYS A 265 5.61 -11.27 -9.97
CA LYS A 265 4.74 -12.30 -9.38
C LYS A 265 3.43 -11.74 -8.85
N GLU A 266 3.44 -10.51 -8.33
CA GLU A 266 2.20 -9.84 -7.95
C GLU A 266 1.33 -9.51 -9.17
N LEU A 267 1.94 -9.14 -10.30
CA LEU A 267 1.21 -8.90 -11.56
C LEU A 267 0.48 -10.15 -12.07
N GLU A 268 1.00 -11.36 -11.81
CA GLU A 268 0.32 -12.62 -12.17
C GLU A 268 -1.06 -12.77 -11.50
N LYS A 269 -1.29 -12.07 -10.38
CA LYS A 269 -2.57 -12.08 -9.67
C LYS A 269 -3.57 -11.08 -10.25
N VAL A 270 -3.17 -10.26 -11.23
CA VAL A 270 -4.03 -9.25 -11.85
C VAL A 270 -4.88 -9.92 -12.94
N PRO A 271 -6.23 -9.91 -12.84
CA PRO A 271 -7.12 -10.72 -13.69
C PRO A 271 -7.01 -10.50 -15.21
N ASN A 272 -6.36 -9.42 -15.67
CA ASN A 272 -6.25 -9.04 -17.07
C ASN A 272 -4.79 -8.95 -17.56
N ILE A 273 -3.85 -9.54 -16.82
CA ILE A 273 -2.44 -9.60 -17.21
C ILE A 273 -2.07 -11.05 -17.44
N GLU A 274 -1.74 -11.39 -18.69
CA GLU A 274 -1.15 -12.68 -19.04
C GLU A 274 0.37 -12.50 -19.18
N ILE A 275 1.12 -13.18 -18.32
CA ILE A 275 2.58 -13.20 -18.39
C ILE A 275 3.02 -14.49 -19.07
N SER A 276 3.58 -14.36 -20.28
CA SER A 276 4.23 -15.48 -20.96
C SER A 276 5.74 -15.43 -20.71
N TYR A 277 6.25 -16.40 -19.95
CA TYR A 277 7.69 -16.63 -19.86
C TYR A 277 8.14 -17.30 -21.17
N LYS A 278 9.09 -16.66 -21.88
CA LYS A 278 9.79 -17.28 -23.01
C LYS A 278 11.12 -17.85 -22.56
#